data_AF-A0A959S5F2-F1
#
_entry.id   AF-A0A959S5F2-F1
#
_cell.length_a   1.000
_cell.length_b   1.000
_cell.length_c   1.000
_cell.angle_alpha   90.00
_cell.angle_beta   90.00
_cell.angle_gamma   90.00
#
_symmetry.space_group_name_H-M   'P 1'
#
loop_
_entity.id
_entity.type
_entity.pdbx_description
1 polymer ?
#
loop_
_entity_poly.entity_id
_entity_poly.type
_entity_poly.pdbx_seq_one_letter_code
_entity_poly.pdbx_strand_id
1 'polypeptide(L)'
;MLRKTILPIVLATLWISVSEFVRNELLLKDYWTEHYASLGLVFPSEPINGAMWGVWSLLFAMAIFVISRRFSLFQTTFLSWFVAFVLMWVVVGNMSVLPFGILPFAVPLSLLEAFLAALIIHKLAPAES
;
A
#
# COMPACT_ATOMS: atom_id res chain seq x y z
N MET A 1 -1.36 -20.56 15.59
CA MET A 1 -1.44 -19.08 15.54
C MET A 1 -0.18 -18.44 14.94
N LEU A 2 1.01 -18.59 15.52
CA LEU A 2 2.22 -17.86 15.07
C LEU A 2 2.54 -18.03 13.56
N ARG A 3 2.58 -19.28 13.06
CA ARG A 3 2.94 -19.58 11.66
C ARG A 3 1.83 -19.31 10.63
N LYS A 4 0.55 -19.50 11.01
CA LYS A 4 -0.59 -19.42 10.08
C LYS A 4 -1.33 -18.07 10.13
N THR A 5 -0.98 -17.19 11.06
CA THR A 5 -1.68 -15.91 11.25
C THR A 5 -0.69 -14.76 11.35
N ILE A 6 0.24 -14.81 12.31
CA ILE A 6 1.16 -13.69 12.57
C ILE A 6 2.24 -13.57 11.49
N LEU A 7 2.92 -14.67 11.16
CA LEU A 7 4.00 -14.68 10.17
C LEU A 7 3.59 -14.15 8.78
N PRO A 8 2.45 -14.58 8.18
CA PRO A 8 1.99 -14.02 6.91
C PRO A 8 1.76 -12.51 6.96
N ILE A 9 1.15 -12.01 8.05
CA ILE A 9 0.88 -10.58 8.23
C ILE A 9 2.20 -9.81 8.32
N VAL A 10 3.16 -10.25 9.15
CA VAL A 10 4.46 -9.59 9.29
C VAL A 10 5.22 -9.54 7.97
N LEU A 11 5.28 -10.66 7.23
CA LEU A 11 5.98 -10.69 5.94
C LEU A 11 5.29 -9.80 4.89
N ALA A 12 3.95 -9.77 4.86
CA ALA A 12 3.20 -8.87 4.00
C ALA A 12 3.44 -7.40 4.39
N THR A 13 3.45 -7.07 5.68
CA THR A 13 3.77 -5.72 6.17
C THR A 13 5.17 -5.27 5.77
N LEU A 14 6.18 -6.16 5.90
CA LEU A 14 7.55 -5.87 5.47
C LEU A 14 7.60 -5.61 3.97
N TRP A 15 6.95 -6.46 3.17
CA TRP A 15 6.86 -6.29 1.73
C TRP A 15 6.23 -4.95 1.33
N ILE A 16 5.04 -4.64 1.89
CA ILE A 16 4.33 -3.38 1.64
C ILE A 16 5.22 -2.20 2.02
N SER A 17 5.84 -2.22 3.21
CA SER A 17 6.71 -1.13 3.68
C SER A 17 7.90 -0.88 2.77
N VAL A 18 8.54 -1.94 2.26
CA VAL A 18 9.65 -1.83 1.29
C VAL A 18 9.14 -1.28 -0.03
N SER A 19 7.99 -1.73 -0.51
CA SER A 19 7.41 -1.27 -1.77
C SER A 19 7.01 0.21 -1.71
N GLU A 20 6.39 0.65 -0.61
CA GLU A 20 6.06 2.05 -0.32
C GLU A 20 7.32 2.91 -0.30
N PHE A 21 8.37 2.47 0.41
CA PHE A 21 9.61 3.22 0.51
C PHE A 21 10.28 3.38 -0.85
N VAL A 22 10.44 2.28 -1.61
CA VAL A 22 11.04 2.34 -2.95
C VAL A 22 10.23 3.26 -3.86
N ARG A 23 8.90 3.15 -3.82
CA ARG A 23 8.04 3.96 -4.68
C ARG A 23 8.04 5.44 -4.30
N ASN A 24 7.81 5.79 -3.04
CA ASN A 24 7.60 7.18 -2.64
C ASN A 24 8.88 7.93 -2.28
N GLU A 25 9.88 7.25 -1.71
CA GLU A 25 11.13 7.91 -1.30
C GLU A 25 12.23 7.83 -2.36
N LEU A 26 12.26 6.80 -3.20
CA LEU A 26 13.29 6.68 -4.24
C LEU A 26 12.80 7.08 -5.64
N LEU A 27 11.60 6.65 -6.05
CA LEU A 27 11.14 6.86 -7.44
C LEU A 27 10.32 8.14 -7.63
N LEU A 28 9.44 8.46 -6.69
CA LEU A 28 8.42 9.51 -6.87
C LEU A 28 8.65 10.74 -5.98
N LYS A 29 9.78 10.82 -5.29
CA LYS A 29 10.04 11.89 -4.31
C LYS A 29 9.93 13.28 -4.93
N ASP A 30 10.56 13.46 -6.09
CA ASP A 30 10.61 14.76 -6.79
C ASP A 30 9.21 15.20 -7.25
N TYR A 31 8.40 14.26 -7.77
CA TYR A 31 7.00 14.56 -8.13
C TYR A 31 6.19 15.06 -6.95
N TRP A 32 6.39 14.49 -5.76
CA TRP A 32 5.72 14.91 -4.55
C TRP A 32 6.19 16.28 -4.04
N THR A 33 7.50 16.50 -3.98
CA THR A 33 8.08 17.75 -3.46
C THR A 33 7.78 18.93 -4.40
N GLU A 34 7.89 18.75 -5.72
CA GLU A 34 7.58 19.78 -6.71
C GLU A 34 6.09 20.15 -6.69
N HIS A 35 5.19 19.14 -6.62
CA HIS A 35 3.75 19.38 -6.54
C HIS A 35 3.38 20.15 -5.27
N TYR A 36 3.89 19.73 -4.11
CA TYR A 36 3.62 20.45 -2.85
C TYR A 36 4.20 21.87 -2.87
N ALA A 37 5.40 22.07 -3.42
CA ALA A 37 5.98 23.39 -3.59
C ALA A 37 5.13 24.29 -4.51
N SER A 38 4.56 23.73 -5.59
CA SER A 38 3.64 24.46 -6.48
C SER A 38 2.34 24.90 -5.79
N LEU A 39 1.92 24.19 -4.74
CA LEU A 39 0.79 24.53 -3.88
C LEU A 39 1.16 25.52 -2.76
N GLY A 40 2.44 25.92 -2.66
CA GLY A 40 2.95 26.71 -1.53
C GLY A 40 3.02 25.92 -0.22
N LEU A 41 3.03 24.58 -0.29
CA LEU A 41 3.09 23.67 0.84
C LEU A 41 4.47 23.04 0.96
N VAL A 42 4.82 22.61 2.17
CA VAL A 42 6.01 21.79 2.41
C VAL A 42 5.59 20.32 2.41
N PHE A 43 6.25 19.48 1.61
CA PHE A 43 5.99 18.05 1.59
C PHE A 43 6.39 17.41 2.93
N PRO A 44 5.50 16.66 3.61
CA PRO A 44 5.77 16.08 4.92
C PRO A 44 6.72 14.87 4.83
N SER A 45 8.03 15.14 4.77
CA SER A 45 9.10 14.13 4.65
C SER A 45 9.77 13.76 5.97
N GLU A 46 9.29 14.28 7.11
CA GLU A 46 9.87 13.94 8.42
C GLU A 46 9.76 12.45 8.74
N PRO A 47 10.70 11.87 9.53
CA PRO A 47 10.70 10.45 9.88
C PRO A 47 9.39 9.94 10.49
N ILE A 48 8.66 10.80 11.21
CA ILE A 48 7.36 10.47 11.78
C ILE A 48 6.32 10.11 10.71
N ASN A 49 6.36 10.75 9.54
CA ASN A 49 5.46 10.43 8.42
C ASN A 49 5.80 9.05 7.85
N GLY A 50 7.10 8.70 7.79
CA GLY A 50 7.54 7.35 7.44
C GLY A 50 7.05 6.29 8.42
N ALA A 51 7.02 6.59 9.73
CA ALA A 51 6.44 5.70 10.73
C ALA A 51 4.94 5.50 10.51
N MET A 52 4.20 6.54 10.13
CA MET A 52 2.77 6.45 9.79
C MET A 52 2.53 5.56 8.56
N TRP A 53 3.40 5.61 7.55
CA TRP A 53 3.37 4.66 6.44
C TRP A 53 3.59 3.21 6.92
N GLY A 54 4.49 2.99 7.87
CA GLY A 54 4.67 1.67 8.50
C GLY A 54 3.42 1.17 9.22
N VAL A 55 2.72 2.04 9.95
CA VAL A 55 1.43 1.72 10.58
C VAL A 55 0.38 1.39 9.52
N TRP A 56 0.28 2.20 8.47
CA TRP A 56 -0.62 1.94 7.34
C TRP A 56 -0.34 0.58 6.69
N SER A 57 0.93 0.23 6.45
CA SER A 57 1.34 -1.07 5.89
C SER A 57 0.89 -2.26 6.75
N LEU A 58 0.94 -2.11 8.08
CA LEU A 58 0.47 -3.14 9.01
C LEU A 58 -1.05 -3.28 8.94
N LEU A 59 -1.79 -2.16 8.99
CA LEU A 59 -3.25 -2.16 8.87
C LEU A 59 -3.70 -2.76 7.53
N PHE A 60 -3.01 -2.41 6.45
CA PHE A 60 -3.31 -2.93 5.13
C PHE A 60 -3.04 -4.44 5.04
N ALA A 61 -1.90 -4.93 5.55
CA ALA A 61 -1.62 -6.37 5.62
C ALA A 61 -2.68 -7.15 6.42
N MET A 62 -3.16 -6.60 7.53
CA MET A 62 -4.26 -7.19 8.31
C MET A 62 -5.57 -7.21 7.52
N ALA A 63 -5.90 -6.14 6.80
CA ALA A 63 -7.07 -6.10 5.93
C ALA A 63 -6.99 -7.17 4.83
N ILE A 64 -5.84 -7.29 4.14
CA ILE A 64 -5.60 -8.34 3.13
C ILE A 64 -5.78 -9.72 3.77
N PHE A 65 -5.25 -9.94 4.99
CA PHE A 65 -5.41 -11.22 5.70
C PHE A 65 -6.87 -11.59 5.94
N VAL A 66 -7.68 -10.64 6.40
CA VAL A 66 -9.12 -10.86 6.66
C VAL A 66 -9.86 -11.12 5.35
N ILE A 67 -9.62 -10.33 4.32
CA ILE A 67 -10.23 -10.50 2.99
C ILE A 67 -9.86 -11.86 2.41
N SER A 68 -8.60 -12.27 2.51
CA SER A 68 -8.12 -13.54 1.95
C SER A 68 -8.76 -14.78 2.57
N ARG A 69 -9.45 -14.66 3.71
CA ARG A 69 -10.19 -15.78 4.32
C ARG A 69 -11.43 -16.18 3.53
N ARG A 70 -11.96 -15.28 2.70
CA ARG A 70 -13.23 -15.47 1.97
C ARG A 70 -13.09 -15.38 0.46
N PHE A 71 -12.01 -14.77 -0.02
CA PHE A 71 -11.83 -14.44 -1.43
C PHE A 71 -10.62 -15.15 -2.03
N SER A 72 -10.65 -15.40 -3.34
CA SER A 72 -9.51 -15.92 -4.09
C SER A 72 -8.34 -14.92 -4.12
N LEU A 73 -7.16 -15.35 -4.57
CA LEU A 73 -5.98 -14.48 -4.69
C LEU A 73 -6.28 -13.20 -5.50
N PHE A 74 -6.89 -13.35 -6.68
CA PHE A 74 -7.20 -12.20 -7.54
C PHE A 74 -8.28 -11.31 -6.93
N GLN A 75 -9.35 -11.89 -6.37
CA GLN A 75 -10.38 -11.12 -5.67
C GLN A 75 -9.80 -10.34 -4.50
N THR A 76 -8.94 -10.98 -3.69
CA THR A 76 -8.23 -10.35 -2.57
C THR A 76 -7.36 -9.20 -3.08
N THR A 77 -6.60 -9.43 -4.15
CA THR A 77 -5.70 -8.43 -4.76
C THR A 77 -6.47 -7.19 -5.20
N PHE A 78 -7.47 -7.36 -6.08
CA PHE A 78 -8.20 -6.23 -6.65
C PHE A 78 -9.06 -5.50 -5.63
N LEU A 79 -9.72 -6.21 -4.71
CA LEU A 79 -10.52 -5.59 -3.65
C LEU A 79 -9.62 -4.79 -2.69
N SER A 80 -8.50 -5.38 -2.25
CA SER A 80 -7.58 -4.71 -1.33
C SER A 80 -6.93 -3.50 -2.00
N TRP A 81 -6.47 -3.64 -3.25
CA TRP A 81 -5.91 -2.54 -4.03
C TRP A 81 -6.91 -1.39 -4.23
N PHE A 82 -8.14 -1.72 -4.60
CA PHE A 82 -9.20 -0.74 -4.78
C PHE A 82 -9.45 0.05 -3.49
N VAL A 83 -9.64 -0.64 -2.36
CA VAL A 83 -9.96 0.00 -1.08
C VAL A 83 -8.80 0.81 -0.53
N ALA A 84 -7.55 0.34 -0.67
CA ALA A 84 -6.39 1.00 -0.08
C ALA A 84 -5.82 2.13 -0.94
N PHE A 85 -5.84 1.98 -2.27
CA PHE A 85 -5.22 2.94 -3.19
C PHE A 85 -6.24 3.78 -3.94
N VAL A 86 -7.16 3.14 -4.65
CA VAL A 86 -8.09 3.86 -5.53
C VAL A 86 -8.96 4.81 -4.72
N LEU A 87 -9.53 4.35 -3.61
CA LEU A 87 -10.33 5.20 -2.72
C LEU A 87 -9.49 6.35 -2.11
N MET A 88 -8.25 6.07 -1.72
CA MET A 88 -7.34 7.10 -1.22
C MET A 88 -7.07 8.15 -2.29
N TRP A 89 -6.72 7.75 -3.52
CA TRP A 89 -6.46 8.65 -4.64
C TRP A 89 -7.66 9.52 -5.01
N VAL A 90 -8.88 8.99 -4.92
CA VAL A 90 -10.10 9.79 -5.09
C VAL A 90 -10.15 10.92 -4.05
N VAL A 91 -9.90 10.62 -2.77
CA VAL A 91 -9.95 11.61 -1.70
C VAL A 91 -8.81 12.63 -1.83
N VAL A 92 -7.57 12.20 -2.03
CA VAL A 92 -6.43 13.13 -2.16
C VAL A 92 -6.45 13.91 -3.48
N GLY A 93 -7.00 13.33 -4.54
CA GLY A 93 -7.26 14.01 -5.81
C GLY A 93 -8.32 15.10 -5.65
N ASN A 94 -9.40 14.82 -4.91
CA ASN A 94 -10.42 15.81 -4.58
C ASN A 94 -9.85 16.99 -3.75
N MET A 95 -8.89 16.72 -2.87
CA MET A 95 -8.17 17.77 -2.12
C MET A 95 -7.08 18.48 -2.93
N SER A 96 -6.89 18.13 -4.22
CA SER A 96 -5.84 18.65 -5.10
C SER A 96 -4.40 18.44 -4.62
N VAL A 97 -4.18 17.56 -3.62
CA VAL A 97 -2.84 17.25 -3.08
C VAL A 97 -2.17 16.05 -3.78
N LEU A 98 -2.89 15.38 -4.70
CA LEU A 98 -2.35 14.28 -5.50
C LEU A 98 -1.68 14.81 -6.78
N PRO A 99 -0.36 14.57 -6.98
CA PRO A 99 0.28 14.83 -8.26
C PRO A 99 -0.12 13.78 -9.29
N PHE A 100 -1.04 14.09 -10.21
CA PHE A 100 -1.52 13.13 -11.22
C PHE A 100 -0.41 12.52 -12.08
N GLY A 101 0.73 13.21 -12.23
CA GLY A 101 1.91 12.71 -12.94
C GLY A 101 2.50 11.42 -12.34
N ILE A 102 2.19 11.09 -11.09
CA ILE A 102 2.67 9.84 -10.47
C ILE A 102 1.86 8.62 -10.90
N LEU A 103 0.61 8.79 -11.34
CA LEU A 103 -0.32 7.68 -11.56
C LEU A 103 0.19 6.61 -12.57
N PRO A 104 0.86 6.96 -13.68
CA PRO A 104 1.43 5.96 -14.59
C PRO A 104 2.40 4.98 -13.91
N PHE A 105 3.07 5.40 -12.84
CA PHE A 105 3.96 4.55 -12.05
C PHE A 105 3.26 4.00 -10.80
N ALA A 106 2.46 4.81 -10.11
CA ALA A 106 1.80 4.43 -8.88
C ALA A 106 0.75 3.33 -9.09
N VAL A 107 -0.01 3.35 -10.20
CA VAL A 107 -1.00 2.32 -10.53
C VAL A 107 -0.37 0.93 -10.67
N PRO A 108 0.60 0.68 -11.57
CA PRO A 108 1.18 -0.65 -11.73
C PRO A 108 1.95 -1.11 -10.48
N LEU A 109 2.68 -0.20 -9.82
CA LEU A 109 3.48 -0.56 -8.65
C LEU A 109 2.60 -0.90 -7.42
N SER A 110 1.55 -0.13 -7.15
CA SER A 110 0.62 -0.42 -6.04
C SER A 110 -0.21 -1.69 -6.29
N LEU A 111 -0.56 -1.99 -7.54
CA LEU A 111 -1.24 -3.23 -7.89
C LEU A 111 -0.32 -4.44 -7.68
N LEU A 112 0.96 -4.33 -8.08
CA LEU A 112 1.97 -5.36 -7.83
C LEU A 112 2.21 -5.54 -6.32
N GLU A 113 2.25 -4.45 -5.57
CA GLU A 113 2.40 -4.46 -4.11
C GLU A 113 1.26 -5.26 -3.45
N ALA A 114 0.01 -4.91 -3.77
CA ALA A 114 -1.17 -5.59 -3.25
C ALA A 114 -1.22 -7.06 -3.67
N PHE A 115 -0.83 -7.38 -4.92
CA PHE A 115 -0.78 -8.75 -5.42
C PHE A 115 0.22 -9.61 -4.64
N LEU A 116 1.45 -9.12 -4.47
CA LEU A 116 2.50 -9.86 -3.78
C LEU A 116 2.21 -10.00 -2.28
N ALA A 117 1.63 -8.98 -1.64
CA ALA A 117 1.13 -9.08 -0.27
C ALA A 117 0.03 -10.16 -0.16
N ALA A 118 -0.95 -10.16 -1.07
CA ALA A 118 -2.00 -11.17 -1.10
C ALA A 118 -1.43 -12.58 -1.37
N LEU A 119 -0.43 -12.70 -2.24
CA LEU A 119 0.25 -13.96 -2.57
C LEU A 119 0.97 -14.53 -1.34
N ILE A 120 1.72 -13.69 -0.60
CA ILE A 120 2.39 -14.07 0.65
C ILE A 120 1.36 -14.66 1.62
N ILE A 121 0.23 -13.97 1.80
CA ILE A 121 -0.81 -14.37 2.74
C ILE A 121 -1.51 -15.66 2.30
N HIS A 122 -1.91 -15.78 1.03
CA HIS A 122 -2.56 -16.99 0.50
C HIS A 122 -1.66 -18.22 0.60
N LYS A 123 -0.35 -18.04 0.35
CA LYS A 123 0.63 -19.14 0.39
C LYS A 123 0.93 -19.61 1.81
N LEU A 124 1.03 -18.70 2.77
CA LEU A 124 1.43 -19.01 4.15
C LEU A 124 0.25 -19.27 5.09
N ALA A 125 -0.93 -18.81 4.71
CA ALA A 125 -2.18 -19.02 5.43
C ALA A 125 -3.30 -19.36 4.43
N PRO A 126 -3.34 -20.56 3.86
CA PRO A 126 -4.46 -20.95 3.00
C PRO A 126 -5.78 -20.84 3.76
N ALA A 127 -6.87 -20.47 3.07
CA ALA A 127 -8.21 -20.59 3.64
C ALA A 127 -8.49 -22.08 3.89
N GLU A 128 -9.00 -22.43 5.07
CA GLU A 128 -9.46 -23.79 5.34
C GLU A 128 -10.72 -24.01 4.50
N SER A 129 -10.65 -25.01 3.59
CA SER A 129 -11.75 -25.43 2.71
C SER A 129 -12.80 -26.22 3.46
#